data_AF-A0A080ZSR1-F1
#
_entry.id   AF-A0A080ZSR1-F1
#
_cell.length_a   1.000
_cell.length_b   1.000
_cell.length_c   1.000
_cell.angle_alpha   90.00
_cell.angle_beta   90.00
_cell.angle_gamma   90.00
#
_symmetry.space_group_name_H-M   'P 1'
#
loop_
_entity.id
_entity.type
_entity.pdbx_description
1 polymer ?
#
loop_
_entity_poly.entity_id
_entity_poly.type
_entity_poly.pdbx_seq_one_letter_code
_entity_poly.pdbx_strand_id
1 'polypeptide(L)' 'MKVESFEILQSFIRTALVRDELQSRRRTGTDPISPENMLQMTIAWLAGSGYQVSRCLGGTSVSAVYSVMHEVMDAIC' A
#
# COMPACT_ATOMS: atom_id res chain seq x y z
N MET A 1 -15.50 -0.90 8.43
CA MET A 1 -14.30 -0.81 9.29
C MET A 1 -14.36 0.51 10.03
N LYS A 2 -14.12 0.53 11.35
CA LYS A 2 -14.00 1.80 12.10
C LYS A 2 -12.64 2.43 11.80
N VAL A 3 -12.57 3.76 11.75
CA VAL A 3 -11.32 4.51 11.47
C VAL A 3 -10.23 4.15 12.48
N GLU A 4 -10.59 4.06 13.76
CA GLU A 4 -9.66 3.65 14.83
C GLU A 4 -9.02 2.29 14.58
N SER A 5 -9.77 1.30 14.08
CA SER A 5 -9.22 -0.03 13.79
C SER A 5 -8.17 0.02 12.67
N PHE A 6 -8.36 0.91 11.69
CA PHE A 6 -7.39 1.12 10.62
C PHE A 6 -6.13 1.80 11.14
N GLU A 7 -6.27 2.84 11.96
CA GLU A 7 -5.15 3.57 12.56
C GLU A 7 -4.31 2.68 13.49
N ILE A 8 -4.97 1.81 14.28
CA ILE A 8 -4.30 0.82 15.11
C ILE A 8 -3.49 -0.15 14.25
N LEU A 9 -4.10 -0.75 13.23
CA LEU A 9 -3.41 -1.69 12.34
C LEU A 9 -2.23 -1.00 11.62
N GLN A 10 -2.46 0.21 11.11
CA GLN A 10 -1.44 1.02 10.50
C GLN A 10 -0.26 1.24 11.45
N SER A 11 -0.50 1.59 12.72
CA SER A 11 0.57 1.85 13.68
C SER A 11 1.52 0.67 13.86
N PHE A 12 1.02 -0.56 13.73
CA PHE A 12 1.83 -1.78 13.84
C PHE A 12 2.70 -2.04 12.62
N ILE A 13 2.16 -1.85 11.42
CA ILE A 13 2.82 -2.27 10.18
C ILE A 13 3.56 -1.11 9.47
N ARG A 14 3.35 0.14 9.90
CA ARG A 14 3.88 1.34 9.21
C ARG A 14 5.37 1.25 8.97
N THR A 15 6.15 0.91 9.99
CA THR A 15 7.61 0.83 9.92
C THR A 15 8.09 -0.23 8.92
N ALA A 16 7.35 -1.33 8.78
CA ALA A 16 7.68 -2.40 7.82
C ALA A 16 7.40 -1.98 6.37
N LEU A 17 6.53 -1.00 6.15
CA LEU A 17 6.11 -0.53 4.83
C LEU A 17 6.75 0.79 4.41
N VAL A 18 7.61 1.40 5.24
CA VAL A 18 8.33 2.62 4.87
C VAL A 18 9.23 2.34 3.68
N ARG A 19 9.04 3.12 2.61
CA ARG A 19 9.89 3.06 1.42
C ARG A 19 10.97 4.14 1.46
N ASP A 20 12.14 3.80 0.95
CA ASP A 20 13.20 4.78 0.70
C ASP A 20 12.76 5.71 -0.44
N GLU A 21 12.48 6.97 -0.08
CA GLU A 21 12.01 8.00 -1.01
C GLU A 21 13.01 8.26 -2.15
N LEU A 22 14.30 8.28 -1.84
CA LEU A 22 15.37 8.58 -2.79
C LEU A 22 15.47 7.46 -3.84
N GLN A 23 15.45 6.20 -3.39
CA GLN A 23 15.50 5.05 -4.28
C GLN A 23 14.22 4.88 -5.09
N SER A 24 13.05 5.09 -4.48
CA SER A 24 11.77 5.01 -5.18
C SER A 24 11.71 6.06 -6.29
N ARG A 25 12.02 7.32 -5.97
CA ARG A 25 11.96 8.43 -6.92
C ARG A 25 12.98 8.29 -8.05
N ARG A 26 14.17 7.75 -7.78
CA ARG A 26 15.16 7.41 -8.82
C ARG A 26 14.65 6.37 -9.80
N ARG A 27 13.84 5.40 -9.35
CA ARG A 27 13.31 4.31 -10.17
C ARG A 27 12.07 4.70 -10.97
N THR A 28 11.12 5.41 -10.36
CA THR A 28 9.81 5.66 -10.97
C THR A 28 9.62 7.11 -11.42
N GLY A 29 10.46 8.04 -10.96
CA GLY A 29 10.28 9.47 -11.16
C GLY A 29 9.12 10.07 -10.36
N THR A 30 8.44 9.28 -9.54
CA THR A 30 7.28 9.67 -8.72
C THR A 30 7.57 9.47 -7.25
N ASP A 31 6.79 10.13 -6.39
CA ASP A 31 6.85 9.89 -4.95
C ASP A 31 6.44 8.44 -4.64
N PRO A 32 7.03 7.83 -3.60
CA PRO A 32 6.66 6.48 -3.18
C PRO A 32 5.21 6.44 -2.69
N ILE A 33 4.59 5.26 -2.83
CA ILE A 33 3.30 5.00 -2.21
C ILE A 33 3.48 5.00 -0.69
N SER A 34 2.65 5.78 0.01
CA SER A 34 2.70 5.83 1.47
C SER A 34 2.19 4.52 2.09
N PRO A 35 2.67 4.14 3.29
CA PRO A 35 2.16 2.99 4.04
C PRO A 35 0.64 2.99 4.21
N GLU A 36 0.06 4.18 4.42
CA GLU A 36 -1.38 4.44 4.51
C GLU A 36 -2.09 3.94 3.24
N ASN A 37 -1.60 4.35 2.08
CA ASN A 37 -2.18 4.01 0.80
C ASN A 37 -1.97 2.54 0.46
N MET A 38 -0.81 1.96 0.82
CA MET A 38 -0.53 0.53 0.65
C MET A 38 -1.53 -0.34 1.40
N LEU A 39 -1.79 -0.01 2.67
CA LEU A 39 -2.77 -0.73 3.48
C LEU A 39 -4.20 -0.54 2.94
N GLN A 40 -4.60 0.69 2.58
CA GLN A 40 -5.91 0.95 1.99
C GLN A 40 -6.13 0.17 0.68
N MET A 41 -5.12 0.15 -0.19
CA MET A 41 -5.16 -0.59 -1.45
C MET A 41 -5.34 -2.10 -1.21
N THR A 42 -4.67 -2.66 -0.20
CA THR A 42 -4.76 -4.08 0.14
C THR A 42 -6.12 -4.43 0.75
N ILE A 43 -6.66 -3.59 1.64
CA ILE A 43 -8.00 -3.77 2.21
C ILE A 43 -9.07 -3.68 1.11
N ALA A 44 -8.95 -2.70 0.20
CA ALA A 44 -9.87 -2.57 -0.92
C ALA A 44 -9.85 -3.85 -1.79
N TRP A 45 -8.67 -4.39 -2.09
CA TRP A 45 -8.54 -5.63 -2.83
C TRP A 45 -9.15 -6.84 -2.09
N LEU A 46 -8.88 -7.00 -0.80
CA LEU A 46 -9.47 -8.06 0.04
C LEU A 46 -11.00 -7.96 0.11
N ALA A 47 -11.54 -6.74 0.07
CA ALA A 47 -12.98 -6.50 0.04
C ALA A 47 -13.63 -6.81 -1.34
N GLY A 48 -12.85 -7.28 -2.32
CA GLY A 48 -13.34 -7.57 -3.67
C GLY A 48 -13.48 -6.33 -4.56
N SER A 49 -12.98 -5.16 -4.11
CA SER A 49 -12.85 -4.00 -4.97
C SER A 49 -11.82 -4.35 -6.04
N GLY A 50 -12.25 -4.45 -7.30
CA GLY A 50 -11.35 -4.85 -8.38
C GLY A 50 -10.12 -3.94 -8.52
N TYR A 51 -9.18 -4.38 -9.34
CA TYR A 51 -7.89 -3.72 -9.61
C TYR A 51 -7.99 -2.21 -9.93
N GLN A 52 -9.13 -1.75 -10.45
CA GLN A 52 -9.37 -0.34 -10.78
C GLN A 52 -9.29 0.61 -9.57
N VAL A 53 -9.74 0.20 -8.38
CA VAL A 53 -9.67 1.07 -7.18
C VAL A 53 -8.22 1.22 -6.71
N SER A 54 -7.45 0.13 -6.74
CA SER A 54 -6.01 0.14 -6.44
C SER A 54 -5.21 0.99 -7.44
N ARG A 55 -5.62 1.03 -8.71
CA ARG A 55 -4.96 1.85 -9.75
C ARG A 55 -5.28 3.34 -9.64
N CYS A 56 -6.50 3.70 -9.23
CA CYS A 56 -6.94 5.09 -9.07
C CYS A 56 -6.21 5.85 -7.96
N LEU A 57 -5.65 5.15 -6.97
CA LEU A 57 -4.95 5.78 -5.84
C LEU A 57 -3.47 6.11 -6.10
N GLY A 58 -2.88 5.68 -7.22
CA GLY A 58 -1.43 5.87 -7.42
C GLY A 58 -0.87 5.76 -8.84
N GLY A 59 -1.70 5.62 -9.89
CA GLY A 59 -1.20 5.52 -11.27
C GLY A 59 -0.27 4.32 -11.51
N THR A 60 -0.35 3.31 -10.65
CA THR A 60 0.66 2.25 -10.52
C THR A 60 0.46 1.10 -11.52
N SER A 61 1.56 0.43 -11.88
CA SER A 61 1.52 -0.78 -12.71
C SER A 61 0.89 -1.97 -11.98
N VAL A 62 0.43 -2.97 -12.75
CA VAL A 62 -0.15 -4.23 -12.20
C VAL A 62 0.84 -4.94 -11.29
N SER A 63 2.10 -4.99 -11.69
CA SER A 63 3.17 -5.57 -10.88
C SER A 63 3.37 -4.85 -9.55
N ALA A 64 3.32 -3.51 -9.55
CA ALA A 64 3.50 -2.73 -8.34
C ALA A 64 2.34 -2.92 -7.36
N VAL A 65 1.11 -3.07 -7.86
CA VAL A 65 -0.07 -3.36 -7.04
C VAL A 65 0.07 -4.71 -6.33
N TYR A 66 0.50 -5.77 -7.03
CA TYR A 66 0.75 -7.06 -6.38
C TYR A 66 1.94 -7.05 -5.41
N SER A 67 3.01 -6.28 -5.72
CA SER A 67 4.13 -6.07 -4.78
C SER A 67 3.65 -5.44 -3.48
N VAL A 68 2.81 -4.40 -3.57
CA VAL A 68 2.21 -3.75 -2.40
C VAL A 68 1.39 -4.73 -1.58
N MET A 69 0.57 -5.58 -2.21
CA MET A 69 -0.21 -6.59 -1.49
C MET A 69 0.69 -7.58 -0.76
N HIS A 70 1.74 -8.07 -1.42
CA HIS A 70 2.69 -9.01 -0.81
C HIS A 70 3.39 -8.37 0.41
N GLU A 71 3.88 -7.15 0.25
CA GLU A 71 4.56 -6.41 1.33
C GLU A 71 3.62 -6.15 2.52
N VAL A 72 2.35 -5.82 2.27
CA VAL A 72 1.36 -5.62 3.35
C VAL A 72 1.02 -6.93 4.04
N MET A 73 0.86 -8.03 3.29
CA MET A 73 0.59 -9.34 3.89
C MET A 73 1.79 -9.83 4.72
N ASP A 74 3.02 -9.69 4.23
CA ASP A 74 4.24 -10.02 4.97
C ASP A 74 4.39 -9.18 6.24
N ALA A 75 3.92 -7.93 6.24
CA ALA A 75 3.96 -7.08 7.42
C ALA A 75 2.88 -7.41 8.47
N ILE A 76 1.81 -8.10 8.06
CA ILE A 76 0.71 -8.54 8.94
C ILE A 76 1.00 -9.92 9.54
N CYS A 77 1.66 -10.81 8.80
CA CYS A 77 2.02 -12.17 9.20
C CYS A 77 3.24 -12.22 10.13
#